data_AF-A0A929KAS9-F1
#
_entry.id   AF-A0A929KAS9-F1
#
_cell.length_a   1.000
_cell.length_b   1.000
_cell.length_c   1.000
_cell.angle_alpha   90.00
_cell.angle_beta   90.00
_cell.angle_gamma   90.00
#
_symmetry.space_group_name_H-M   'P 1'
#
loop_
_entity.id
_entity.type
_entity.pdbx_description
1 polymer ?
#
loop_
_entity_poly.entity_id
_entity_poly.type
_entity_poly.pdbx_seq_one_letter_code
_entity_poly.pdbx_strand_id
1 'polypeptide(L)'
;MGVELIEVETVKLEEVQEAIQNSDLIIDAILGTGLQGRVTGLKAKIINLINVAGKEVVAIDVPSGLDVDTGKIVGPCIKAIHTITLALPKIGLLLFPGASYAGKVTVEDIGIPSYLLTNKKLKTNIVTKEIVKSLLPFRATHSHKGSFGKVLILAGSVGMTGAAYLASEAAMRSGTGIVILGIPRSLNPIMEVKLTEVMTLPL
;
A
#
# COMPACT_ATOMS: atom_id res chain seq x y z
N MET A 1 -10.89 35.53 -8.02
CA MET A 1 -9.83 34.64 -8.53
C MET A 1 -9.98 34.30 -10.02
N GLY A 2 -10.79 35.01 -10.83
CA GLY A 2 -10.76 34.89 -12.30
C GLY A 2 -11.09 33.50 -12.89
N VAL A 3 -11.55 32.56 -12.07
CA VAL A 3 -11.96 31.22 -12.51
C VAL A 3 -13.42 31.29 -12.95
N GLU A 4 -13.72 30.74 -14.12
CA GLU A 4 -15.08 30.54 -14.58
C GLU A 4 -15.79 29.54 -13.65
N LEU A 5 -16.97 29.94 -13.15
CA LEU A 5 -17.76 29.11 -12.26
C LEU A 5 -18.98 28.58 -13.02
N ILE A 6 -19.05 27.26 -13.13
CA ILE A 6 -20.18 26.55 -13.74
C ILE A 6 -20.95 25.86 -12.60
N GLU A 7 -22.13 26.37 -12.27
CA GLU A 7 -22.99 25.79 -11.22
C GLU A 7 -23.83 24.65 -11.80
N VAL A 8 -23.50 23.41 -11.44
CA VAL A 8 -24.14 22.21 -12.02
C VAL A 8 -25.59 21.99 -11.54
N GLU A 9 -26.09 22.79 -10.58
CA GLU A 9 -27.50 22.78 -10.20
C GLU A 9 -28.40 23.53 -11.20
N THR A 10 -27.85 24.52 -11.90
CA THR A 10 -28.55 25.39 -12.85
C THR A 10 -28.20 25.07 -14.30
N VAL A 11 -27.09 24.38 -14.53
CA VAL A 11 -26.52 24.05 -15.84
C VAL A 11 -26.92 22.64 -16.29
N LYS A 12 -27.10 22.45 -17.60
CA LYS A 12 -27.37 21.11 -18.15
C LYS A 12 -26.09 20.27 -18.19
N LEU A 13 -26.21 18.94 -18.03
CA LEU A 13 -25.07 18.01 -18.00
C LEU A 13 -24.16 18.11 -19.24
N GLU A 14 -24.69 18.58 -20.36
CA GLU A 14 -23.94 18.78 -21.61
C GLU A 14 -22.83 19.83 -21.47
N GLU A 15 -23.07 20.95 -20.78
CA GLU A 15 -22.06 22.00 -20.58
C GLU A 15 -20.92 21.50 -19.67
N VAL A 16 -21.25 20.69 -18.65
CA VAL A 16 -20.24 20.04 -17.80
C VAL A 16 -19.40 19.06 -18.62
N GLN A 17 -20.04 18.29 -19.50
CA GLN A 17 -19.34 17.37 -20.39
C GLN A 17 -18.39 18.10 -21.35
N GLU A 18 -18.82 19.23 -21.91
CA GLU A 18 -17.98 20.07 -22.77
C GLU A 18 -16.77 20.64 -22.01
N ALA A 19 -17.00 21.17 -20.80
CA ALA A 19 -15.92 21.65 -19.94
C ALA A 19 -14.89 20.55 -19.61
N ILE A 20 -15.36 19.34 -19.29
CA ILE A 20 -14.51 18.17 -19.06
C ILE A 20 -13.69 17.83 -20.32
N GLN A 21 -14.32 17.84 -21.50
CA GLN A 21 -13.64 17.51 -22.76
C GLN A 21 -12.57 18.55 -23.14
N ASN A 22 -12.82 19.82 -22.83
CA ASN A 22 -11.90 20.93 -23.11
C ASN A 22 -10.83 21.12 -22.02
N SER A 23 -10.88 20.35 -20.91
CA SER A 23 -9.88 20.41 -19.84
C SER A 23 -8.66 19.54 -20.15
N ASP A 24 -7.46 20.02 -19.78
CA ASP A 24 -6.23 19.22 -19.84
C ASP A 24 -6.05 18.35 -18.58
N LEU A 25 -6.52 18.82 -17.43
CA LEU A 25 -6.43 18.17 -16.13
C LEU A 25 -7.70 18.40 -15.33
N ILE A 26 -8.15 17.37 -14.62
CA ILE A 26 -9.30 17.45 -13.72
C ILE A 26 -8.82 17.36 -12.28
N ILE A 27 -9.30 18.27 -11.43
CA ILE A 27 -9.08 18.21 -9.99
C ILE A 27 -10.35 17.68 -9.34
N ASP A 28 -10.25 16.48 -8.78
CA ASP A 28 -11.33 15.87 -8.01
C ASP A 28 -11.29 16.35 -6.56
N ALA A 29 -12.28 17.18 -6.21
CA ALA A 29 -12.56 17.64 -4.85
C ALA A 29 -14.07 17.52 -4.54
N ILE A 30 -14.75 16.53 -5.13
CA ILE A 30 -16.23 16.40 -5.04
C ILE A 30 -16.64 15.84 -3.66
N LEU A 31 -15.91 14.83 -3.18
CA LEU A 31 -16.13 14.12 -1.92
C LEU A 31 -14.78 13.79 -1.28
N GLY A 32 -14.70 13.88 0.04
CA GLY A 32 -13.56 13.41 0.82
C GLY A 32 -13.97 12.29 1.78
N THR A 33 -13.38 12.31 2.97
CA THR A 33 -13.64 11.34 4.05
C THR A 33 -15.07 11.22 4.56
N GLY A 34 -15.95 12.18 4.25
CA GLY A 34 -17.34 12.18 4.73
C GLY A 34 -18.30 11.26 3.97
N LEU A 35 -17.84 10.53 2.95
CA LEU A 35 -18.70 9.62 2.19
C LEU A 35 -19.18 8.45 3.07
N GLN A 36 -20.49 8.21 3.08
CA GLN A 36 -21.09 7.01 3.66
C GLN A 36 -21.81 6.22 2.57
N GLY A 37 -21.35 5.00 2.32
CA GLY A 37 -21.97 4.11 1.33
C GLY A 37 -21.72 4.53 -0.12
N ARG A 38 -22.75 4.41 -0.96
CA ARG A 38 -22.66 4.59 -2.41
C ARG A 38 -22.86 6.03 -2.84
N VAL A 39 -22.06 6.51 -3.79
CA VAL A 39 -22.32 7.80 -4.46
C VAL A 39 -23.56 7.69 -5.36
N THR A 40 -24.48 8.63 -5.21
CA THR A 40 -25.75 8.69 -5.95
C THR A 40 -26.01 10.07 -6.56
N GLY A 41 -27.11 10.21 -7.30
CA GLY A 41 -27.59 11.49 -7.82
C GLY A 41 -26.62 12.15 -8.81
N LEU A 42 -26.52 13.48 -8.73
CA LEU A 42 -25.71 14.29 -9.64
C LEU A 42 -24.21 13.95 -9.53
N LYS A 43 -23.69 13.75 -8.32
CA LYS A 43 -22.28 13.39 -8.08
C LYS A 43 -21.89 12.11 -8.80
N ALA A 44 -22.76 11.09 -8.75
CA ALA A 44 -22.55 9.83 -9.46
C ALA A 44 -22.47 10.02 -10.98
N LYS A 45 -23.32 10.90 -11.55
CA LYS A 45 -23.30 11.21 -12.99
C LYS A 45 -22.00 11.93 -13.38
N ILE A 46 -21.58 12.93 -12.60
CA ILE A 46 -20.34 13.67 -12.84
C ILE A 46 -19.12 12.75 -12.78
N ILE A 47 -19.02 11.89 -11.75
CA ILE A 47 -17.91 10.93 -11.62
C ILE A 47 -17.85 10.01 -12.84
N ASN A 48 -19.00 9.52 -13.32
CA ASN A 48 -19.03 8.69 -14.52
C ASN A 48 -18.59 9.46 -15.78
N LEU A 49 -19.03 10.72 -15.96
CA LEU A 49 -18.58 11.57 -17.07
C LEU A 49 -17.06 11.77 -17.05
N ILE A 50 -16.49 12.08 -15.88
CA ILE A 50 -15.05 12.24 -15.70
C ILE A 50 -14.31 10.94 -16.08
N ASN A 51 -14.77 9.79 -15.56
CA ASN A 51 -14.12 8.51 -15.80
C ASN A 51 -14.12 8.07 -17.27
N VAL A 52 -15.13 8.43 -18.06
CA VAL A 52 -15.20 8.07 -19.50
C VAL A 52 -14.52 9.08 -20.40
N ALA A 53 -14.21 10.28 -19.91
CA ALA A 53 -13.60 11.34 -20.70
C ALA A 53 -12.13 11.08 -21.09
N GLY A 54 -11.47 10.11 -20.44
CA GLY A 54 -10.08 9.77 -20.72
C GLY A 54 -9.07 10.86 -20.33
N LYS A 55 -9.48 11.78 -19.45
CA LYS A 55 -8.63 12.87 -18.94
C LYS A 55 -7.87 12.44 -17.70
N GLU A 56 -6.73 13.08 -17.45
CA GLU A 56 -5.98 12.88 -16.23
C GLU A 56 -6.70 13.53 -15.04
N VAL A 57 -6.72 12.83 -13.91
CA VAL A 57 -7.41 13.28 -12.69
C VAL A 57 -6.44 13.28 -11.52
N VAL A 58 -6.40 14.41 -10.81
CA VAL A 58 -5.73 14.55 -9.51
C VAL A 58 -6.79 14.67 -8.42
N ALA A 59 -6.79 13.76 -7.45
CA ALA A 59 -7.72 13.79 -6.33
C ALA A 59 -7.15 14.55 -5.13
N ILE A 60 -8.00 15.32 -4.46
CA ILE A 60 -7.69 16.00 -3.22
C ILE A 60 -8.30 15.24 -2.06
N ASP A 61 -7.48 14.99 -1.04
CA ASP A 61 -7.76 14.13 0.10
C ASP A 61 -7.89 12.64 -0.27
N VAL A 62 -8.91 12.30 -1.05
CA VAL A 62 -9.28 10.93 -1.44
C VAL A 62 -10.03 10.99 -2.79
N PRO A 63 -9.84 10.04 -3.73
CA PRO A 63 -10.70 9.93 -4.89
C PRO A 63 -12.18 9.81 -4.50
N SER A 64 -13.01 10.68 -5.06
CA SER A 64 -14.44 10.73 -4.80
C SER A 64 -15.10 9.40 -5.14
N GLY A 65 -15.80 8.82 -4.15
CA GLY A 65 -16.44 7.50 -4.27
C GLY A 65 -15.64 6.35 -3.68
N LEU A 66 -14.43 6.61 -3.17
CA LEU A 66 -13.65 5.64 -2.42
C LEU A 66 -14.06 5.60 -0.95
N ASP A 67 -14.28 4.38 -0.42
CA ASP A 67 -14.42 4.16 1.01
C ASP A 67 -13.04 4.27 1.69
N VAL A 68 -12.89 5.30 2.52
CA VAL A 68 -11.60 5.70 3.12
C VAL A 68 -11.07 4.75 4.18
N ASP A 69 -11.96 3.97 4.81
CA ASP A 69 -11.61 3.08 5.91
C ASP A 69 -11.28 1.67 5.40
N THR A 70 -11.91 1.24 4.31
CA THR A 70 -11.82 -0.15 3.83
C THR A 70 -11.14 -0.29 2.47
N GLY A 71 -11.05 0.78 1.68
CA GLY A 71 -10.57 0.73 0.30
C GLY A 71 -11.56 0.08 -0.67
N LYS A 72 -12.80 -0.18 -0.22
CA LYS A 72 -13.87 -0.71 -1.08
C LYS A 72 -14.40 0.38 -2.00
N ILE A 73 -14.94 -0.08 -3.12
CA ILE A 73 -15.55 0.79 -4.13
C ILE A 73 -16.98 0.32 -4.30
N VAL A 74 -17.93 1.16 -3.88
CA VAL A 74 -19.35 0.85 -3.92
C VAL A 74 -20.04 1.86 -4.84
N GLY A 75 -19.99 1.62 -6.14
CA GLY A 75 -20.55 2.50 -7.17
C GLY A 75 -19.49 3.34 -7.90
N PRO A 76 -19.89 4.48 -8.51
CA PRO A 76 -18.97 5.35 -9.21
C PRO A 76 -17.87 5.86 -8.28
N CYS A 77 -16.61 5.71 -8.71
CA CYS A 77 -15.44 6.19 -7.99
C CYS A 77 -14.44 6.75 -9.00
N ILE A 78 -13.86 7.90 -8.67
CA ILE A 78 -12.83 8.55 -9.50
C ILE A 78 -11.57 7.68 -9.53
N LYS A 79 -11.03 7.50 -10.73
CA LYS A 79 -9.72 6.88 -10.92
C LYS A 79 -8.67 7.96 -11.15
N ALA A 80 -7.94 8.33 -10.11
CA ALA A 80 -6.92 9.36 -10.15
C ALA A 80 -5.55 8.79 -10.56
N ILE A 81 -4.74 9.60 -11.24
CA ILE A 81 -3.32 9.32 -11.48
C ILE A 81 -2.46 9.71 -10.27
N HIS A 82 -2.92 10.69 -9.49
CA HIS A 82 -2.28 11.18 -8.28
C HIS A 82 -3.34 11.60 -7.25
N THR A 83 -3.14 11.26 -5.98
CA THR A 83 -3.95 11.74 -4.85
C THR A 83 -3.07 12.51 -3.86
N ILE A 84 -3.49 13.72 -3.51
CA ILE A 84 -2.86 14.55 -2.47
C ILE A 84 -3.70 14.40 -1.20
N THR A 85 -3.30 13.50 -0.30
CA THR A 85 -4.03 13.26 0.97
C THR A 85 -3.55 14.20 2.06
N LEU A 86 -4.48 14.70 2.86
CA LEU A 86 -4.17 15.72 3.87
C LEU A 86 -3.87 15.09 5.25
N ALA A 87 -2.84 15.60 5.91
CA ALA A 87 -2.34 15.25 7.24
C ALA A 87 -1.82 13.81 7.40
N LEU A 88 -2.68 12.81 7.21
CA LEU A 88 -2.35 11.40 7.30
C LEU A 88 -2.92 10.64 6.09
N PRO A 89 -2.27 9.54 5.68
CA PRO A 89 -2.83 8.64 4.70
C PRO A 89 -4.01 7.88 5.29
N LYS A 90 -5.08 7.72 4.50
CA LYS A 90 -6.26 6.94 4.85
C LYS A 90 -6.05 5.49 4.41
N ILE A 91 -6.63 4.53 5.14
CA ILE A 91 -6.44 3.09 4.90
C ILE A 91 -6.85 2.71 3.47
N GLY A 92 -7.96 3.26 3.00
CA GLY A 92 -8.51 2.98 1.67
C GLY A 92 -7.62 3.42 0.50
N LEU A 93 -6.68 4.35 0.74
CA LEU A 93 -5.69 4.75 -0.27
C LEU A 93 -4.56 3.74 -0.45
N LEU A 94 -4.42 2.78 0.50
CA LEU A 94 -3.31 1.83 0.55
C LEU A 94 -3.77 0.38 0.33
N LEU A 95 -5.04 0.09 0.58
CA LEU A 95 -5.62 -1.24 0.38
C LEU A 95 -6.28 -1.37 -0.99
N PHE A 96 -6.12 -2.52 -1.63
CA PHE A 96 -6.81 -2.82 -2.88
C PHE A 96 -8.30 -3.16 -2.62
N PRO A 97 -9.22 -2.74 -3.51
CA PRO A 97 -8.97 -2.10 -4.80
C PRO A 97 -8.66 -0.59 -4.73
N GLY A 98 -8.95 0.10 -3.63
CA GLY A 98 -8.81 1.55 -3.49
C GLY A 98 -7.45 2.13 -3.89
N ALA A 99 -6.36 1.46 -3.53
CA ALA A 99 -5.00 1.84 -3.95
C ALA A 99 -4.85 1.98 -5.48
N SER A 100 -5.57 1.17 -6.26
CA SER A 100 -5.55 1.25 -7.73
C SER A 100 -6.33 2.44 -8.31
N TYR A 101 -7.16 3.09 -7.49
CA TYR A 101 -7.94 4.29 -7.85
C TYR A 101 -7.28 5.58 -7.33
N ALA A 102 -6.39 5.47 -6.34
CA ALA A 102 -5.66 6.60 -5.77
C ALA A 102 -4.44 7.04 -6.58
N GLY A 103 -3.90 6.17 -7.46
CA GLY A 103 -2.69 6.45 -8.21
C GLY A 103 -1.49 6.68 -7.28
N LYS A 104 -0.62 7.64 -7.61
CA LYS A 104 0.47 8.06 -6.72
C LYS A 104 -0.11 8.84 -5.53
N VAL A 105 0.17 8.43 -4.30
CA VAL A 105 -0.30 9.14 -3.09
C VAL A 105 0.82 10.00 -2.51
N THR A 106 0.58 11.30 -2.37
CA THR A 106 1.41 12.23 -1.58
C THR A 106 0.65 12.63 -0.33
N VAL A 107 1.30 12.58 0.83
CA VAL A 107 0.74 13.08 2.10
C VAL A 107 1.24 14.50 2.31
N GLU A 108 0.34 15.47 2.38
CA GLU A 108 0.67 16.87 2.64
C GLU A 108 0.42 17.25 4.09
N ASP A 109 1.39 17.98 4.66
CA ASP A 109 1.27 18.57 5.99
C ASP A 109 0.45 19.86 5.91
N ILE A 110 -0.70 19.85 6.60
CA ILE A 110 -1.61 20.98 6.68
C ILE A 110 -1.54 21.70 8.04
N GLY A 111 -0.47 21.47 8.81
CA GLY A 111 -0.23 22.11 10.10
C GLY A 111 -0.94 21.43 11.27
N ILE A 112 -1.23 20.12 11.18
CA ILE A 112 -1.80 19.37 12.31
C ILE A 112 -0.74 19.26 13.41
N PRO A 113 -1.03 19.67 14.66
CA PRO A 113 -0.08 19.55 15.75
C PRO A 113 0.41 18.11 15.94
N SER A 114 1.73 17.93 16.01
CA SER A 114 2.37 16.60 16.02
C SER A 114 1.90 15.69 17.16
N TYR A 115 1.54 16.25 18.33
CA TYR A 115 1.05 15.48 19.46
C TYR A 115 -0.28 14.74 19.17
N LEU A 116 -1.07 15.22 18.20
CA LEU A 116 -2.28 14.53 17.72
C LEU A 116 -1.92 13.34 16.81
N LEU A 117 -0.82 13.46 16.06
CA LEU A 117 -0.31 12.41 15.18
C LEU A 117 0.42 11.29 15.94
N THR A 118 0.87 11.55 17.17
CA THR A 118 1.47 10.54 18.07
C THR A 118 0.47 9.96 19.08
N ASN A 119 -0.83 10.20 18.88
CA ASN A 119 -1.86 9.74 19.81
C ASN A 119 -1.93 8.21 19.87
N LYS A 120 -1.90 7.62 21.07
CA LYS A 120 -2.00 6.16 21.28
C LYS A 120 -3.30 5.53 20.74
N LYS A 121 -4.31 6.33 20.41
CA LYS A 121 -5.53 5.86 19.73
C LYS A 121 -5.29 5.48 18.27
N LEU A 122 -4.25 6.00 17.62
CA LEU A 122 -3.83 5.58 16.29
C LEU A 122 -3.13 4.21 16.40
N LYS A 123 -3.77 3.19 15.83
CA LYS A 123 -3.32 1.79 15.93
C LYS A 123 -2.71 1.25 14.63
N THR A 124 -2.73 2.06 13.58
CA THR A 124 -2.30 1.69 12.23
C THR A 124 -1.18 2.62 11.79
N ASN A 125 -0.15 2.05 11.16
CA ASN A 125 1.01 2.78 10.67
C ASN A 125 1.42 2.22 9.30
N ILE A 126 1.94 3.08 8.43
CA ILE A 126 2.64 2.64 7.22
C ILE A 126 4.04 2.22 7.63
N VAL A 127 4.51 1.08 7.13
CA VAL A 127 5.91 0.68 7.28
C VAL A 127 6.77 1.58 6.40
N THR A 128 7.52 2.49 7.01
CA THR A 128 8.46 3.37 6.30
C THR A 128 9.90 2.87 6.43
N LYS A 129 10.80 3.40 5.59
CA LYS A 129 12.23 3.11 5.63
C LYS A 129 12.83 3.44 7.01
N GLU A 130 12.39 4.52 7.63
CA GLU A 130 12.86 5.01 8.93
C GLU A 130 12.45 4.05 10.05
N ILE A 131 11.21 3.56 10.00
CA ILE A 131 10.71 2.52 10.93
C ILE A 131 11.54 1.24 10.77
N VAL A 132 11.75 0.77 9.54
CA VAL A 132 12.55 -0.45 9.32
C VAL A 132 13.99 -0.25 9.82
N LYS A 133 14.61 0.90 9.52
CA LYS A 133 15.97 1.22 9.95
C LYS A 133 16.13 1.23 11.47
N SER A 134 15.15 1.78 12.20
CA SER A 134 15.21 1.83 13.68
C SER A 134 14.99 0.48 14.35
N LEU A 135 14.36 -0.47 13.64
CA LEU A 135 14.13 -1.83 14.12
C LEU A 135 15.28 -2.81 13.81
N LEU A 136 16.21 -2.45 12.91
CA LEU A 136 17.34 -3.32 12.59
C LEU A 136 18.25 -3.51 13.82
N PRO A 137 18.65 -4.76 14.14
CA PRO A 137 19.48 -5.03 15.30
C PRO A 137 20.90 -4.49 15.12
N PHE A 138 21.47 -3.96 16.19
CA PHE A 138 22.88 -3.56 16.21
C PHE A 138 23.81 -4.77 16.07
N ARG A 139 24.90 -4.64 15.29
CA ARG A 139 25.90 -5.69 15.11
C ARG A 139 27.26 -5.22 15.61
N ALA A 140 27.63 -5.65 16.82
CA ALA A 140 28.92 -5.34 17.41
C ALA A 140 30.05 -6.00 16.61
N THR A 141 31.21 -5.34 16.51
CA THR A 141 32.37 -5.88 15.79
C THR A 141 32.97 -7.09 16.50
N HIS A 142 32.87 -7.18 17.83
CA HIS A 142 33.35 -8.31 18.63
C HIS A 142 32.37 -9.49 18.71
N SER A 143 31.57 -9.75 17.66
CA SER A 143 30.51 -10.78 17.69
C SER A 143 30.99 -12.13 17.17
N HIS A 144 30.26 -13.19 17.53
CA HIS A 144 30.43 -14.53 16.94
C HIS A 144 29.09 -15.06 16.42
N LYS A 145 29.09 -16.21 15.73
CA LYS A 145 27.88 -16.84 15.18
C LYS A 145 26.76 -17.12 16.20
N GLY A 146 27.08 -17.19 17.49
CA GLY A 146 26.08 -17.34 18.55
C GLY A 146 25.39 -16.04 18.94
N SER A 147 26.04 -14.89 18.70
CA SER A 147 25.53 -13.56 19.05
C SER A 147 24.28 -13.17 18.24
N PHE A 148 24.07 -13.79 17.08
CA PHE A 148 22.98 -13.47 16.15
C PHE A 148 21.91 -14.56 16.08
N GLY A 149 21.76 -15.31 17.17
CA GLY A 149 20.72 -16.32 17.31
C GLY A 149 20.93 -17.57 16.46
N LYS A 150 20.04 -18.54 16.67
CA LYS A 150 19.98 -19.79 15.92
C LYS A 150 18.53 -20.05 15.53
N VAL A 151 18.31 -20.47 14.29
CA VAL A 151 16.97 -20.79 13.78
C VAL A 151 16.97 -22.24 13.28
N LEU A 152 15.96 -23.01 13.70
CA LEU A 152 15.60 -24.29 13.09
C LEU A 152 14.40 -24.06 12.17
N ILE A 153 14.53 -24.46 10.91
CA ILE A 153 13.47 -24.43 9.92
C ILE A 153 13.06 -25.87 9.64
N LEU A 154 11.78 -26.18 9.78
CA LEU A 154 11.20 -27.47 9.39
C LEU A 154 10.39 -27.24 8.12
N ALA A 155 10.93 -27.68 6.99
CA ALA A 155 10.33 -27.42 5.69
C ALA A 155 10.75 -28.48 4.67
N GLY A 156 10.06 -28.50 3.53
CA GLY A 156 10.40 -29.35 2.41
C GLY A 156 9.67 -30.69 2.42
N SER A 157 9.24 -31.08 1.23
CA SER A 157 8.66 -32.37 0.90
C SER A 157 8.98 -32.69 -0.55
N VAL A 158 8.65 -33.90 -1.02
CA VAL A 158 8.76 -34.25 -2.43
C VAL A 158 7.95 -33.23 -3.26
N GLY A 159 8.60 -32.57 -4.21
CA GLY A 159 7.99 -31.49 -5.00
C GLY A 159 7.97 -30.10 -4.36
N MET A 160 8.35 -29.96 -3.08
CA MET A 160 8.35 -28.66 -2.36
C MET A 160 9.72 -28.31 -1.74
N THR A 161 10.80 -28.86 -2.28
CA THR A 161 12.18 -28.55 -1.85
C THR A 161 12.54 -27.06 -1.95
N GLY A 162 11.87 -26.31 -2.83
CA GLY A 162 12.04 -24.86 -2.97
C GLY A 162 11.66 -24.08 -1.71
N ALA A 163 10.62 -24.51 -0.98
CA ALA A 163 10.20 -23.82 0.25
C ALA A 163 11.28 -23.89 1.34
N ALA A 164 11.90 -25.06 1.51
CA ALA A 164 13.02 -25.27 2.42
C ALA A 164 14.21 -24.37 2.05
N TYR A 165 14.59 -24.38 0.77
CA TYR A 165 15.68 -23.55 0.25
C TYR A 165 15.46 -22.06 0.50
N LEU A 166 14.31 -21.51 0.08
CA LEU A 166 14.03 -20.08 0.16
C LEU A 166 13.96 -19.59 1.61
N ALA A 167 13.33 -20.35 2.50
CA ALA A 167 13.22 -19.97 3.91
C ALA A 167 14.61 -19.96 4.59
N SER A 168 15.44 -20.98 4.34
CA SER A 168 16.77 -21.06 4.92
C SER A 168 17.72 -19.99 4.38
N GLU A 169 17.70 -19.73 3.07
CA GLU A 169 18.51 -18.67 2.46
C GLU A 169 18.09 -17.28 2.97
N ALA A 170 16.78 -17.02 3.08
CA ALA A 170 16.27 -15.77 3.63
C ALA A 170 16.71 -15.56 5.08
N ALA A 171 16.69 -16.61 5.91
CA ALA A 171 17.16 -16.54 7.29
C ALA A 171 18.67 -16.22 7.37
N MET A 172 19.49 -16.86 6.54
CA MET A 172 20.93 -16.56 6.45
C MET A 172 21.18 -15.12 6.01
N ARG A 173 20.54 -14.67 4.92
CA ARG A 173 20.69 -13.29 4.40
C ARG A 173 20.19 -12.21 5.34
N SER A 174 19.23 -12.53 6.21
CA SER A 174 18.74 -11.62 7.25
C SER A 174 19.75 -11.41 8.39
N GLY A 175 20.87 -12.13 8.38
CA GLY A 175 21.93 -11.99 9.39
C GLY A 175 21.76 -12.94 10.57
N THR A 176 21.04 -14.05 10.42
CA THR A 176 21.00 -15.10 11.45
C THR A 176 22.39 -15.71 11.59
N GLY A 177 22.82 -15.97 12.82
CA GLY A 177 24.16 -16.51 13.07
C GLY A 177 24.31 -17.99 12.69
N ILE A 178 23.25 -18.79 12.92
CA ILE A 178 23.20 -20.21 12.56
C ILE A 178 21.80 -20.56 12.07
N VAL A 179 21.72 -21.20 10.89
CA VAL A 179 20.47 -21.76 10.36
C VAL A 179 20.62 -23.27 10.23
N ILE A 180 19.64 -24.00 10.78
CA ILE A 180 19.51 -25.44 10.68
C ILE A 180 18.23 -25.74 9.92
N LEU A 181 18.29 -26.61 8.92
CA LEU A 181 17.15 -27.03 8.13
C LEU A 181 16.81 -28.50 8.42
N GLY A 182 15.74 -28.74 9.16
CA GLY A 182 15.15 -30.06 9.31
C GLY A 182 14.31 -30.43 8.10
N ILE A 183 14.66 -31.55 7.44
CA ILE A 183 14.08 -32.00 6.17
C ILE A 183 13.91 -33.51 6.17
N PRO A 184 12.96 -34.07 5.39
CA PRO A 184 12.91 -35.50 5.14
C PRO A 184 14.26 -36.00 4.60
N ARG A 185 14.77 -37.11 5.17
CA ARG A 185 16.07 -37.69 4.81
C ARG A 185 16.30 -37.86 3.30
N SER A 186 15.27 -38.19 2.54
CA SER A 186 15.33 -38.35 1.07
C SER A 186 15.68 -37.08 0.32
N LEU A 187 15.48 -35.90 0.92
CA LEU A 187 15.73 -34.59 0.32
C LEU A 187 17.08 -33.99 0.75
N ASN A 188 17.80 -34.64 1.66
CA ASN A 188 19.09 -34.13 2.15
C ASN A 188 20.12 -33.91 1.04
N PRO A 189 20.33 -34.84 0.09
CA PRO A 189 21.34 -34.67 -0.94
C PRO A 189 21.13 -33.42 -1.80
N ILE A 190 19.87 -33.13 -2.17
CA ILE A 190 19.58 -31.95 -2.99
C ILE A 190 19.73 -30.65 -2.18
N MET A 191 19.44 -30.67 -0.87
CA MET A 191 19.63 -29.47 -0.03
C MET A 191 21.10 -29.19 0.25
N GLU A 192 21.92 -30.21 0.47
CA GLU A 192 23.38 -30.06 0.64
C GLU A 192 24.05 -29.49 -0.62
N VAL A 193 23.51 -29.78 -1.81
CA VAL A 193 23.98 -29.14 -3.06
C VAL A 193 23.54 -27.69 -3.18
N LYS A 194 22.30 -27.38 -2.78
CA LYS A 194 21.74 -26.02 -2.94
C LYS A 194 22.18 -25.04 -1.85
N LEU A 195 22.45 -25.51 -0.63
CA LEU A 195 22.69 -24.68 0.54
C LEU A 195 24.05 -24.99 1.16
N THR A 196 25.07 -24.21 0.80
CA THR A 196 26.43 -24.42 1.32
C THR A 196 26.59 -23.98 2.78
N GLU A 197 25.90 -22.91 3.20
CA GLU A 197 26.09 -22.32 4.54
C GLU A 197 25.10 -22.85 5.59
N VAL A 198 23.97 -23.38 5.15
CA VAL A 198 22.89 -23.88 6.04
C VAL A 198 23.22 -25.30 6.44
N MET A 199 23.12 -25.63 7.73
CA MET A 199 23.29 -27.00 8.19
C MET A 199 22.01 -27.79 7.97
N THR A 200 22.05 -28.87 7.21
CA THR A 200 20.90 -29.77 7.08
C THR A 200 20.83 -30.75 8.25
N LEU A 201 19.60 -31.07 8.66
CA LEU A 201 19.27 -32.07 9.65
C LEU A 201 18.27 -33.05 9.02
N PRO A 202 18.74 -34.18 8.48
CA PRO A 202 17.86 -35.19 7.91
C PRO A 202 17.09 -35.91 9.03
N LEU A 203 15.76 -35.71 9.04
CA LEU A 203 14.80 -36.35 9.92
C LEU A 203 14.35 -37.69 9.30
#